data_AF-A0A967NIS2-F1
#
_entry.id   AF-A0A967NIS2-F1
#
_cell.length_a   1.000
_cell.length_b   1.000
_cell.length_c   1.000
_cell.angle_alpha   90.00
_cell.angle_beta   90.00
_cell.angle_gamma   90.00
#
_symmetry.space_group_name_H-M   'P 1'
#
loop_
_entity.id
_entity.type
_entity.pdbx_description
1 polymer ?
#
loop_
_entity_poly.entity_id
_entity_poly.type
_entity_poly.pdbx_seq_one_letter_code
_entity_poly.pdbx_strand_id
1 'polypeptide(L)'
;LLYIDLDNFKAVNDSFGHVTGDEVLREIASRLRERAREGDLLARLGGDEFAIIAYGVGAAGAVPLAESYRRALGDTTAPAAAGARSGWGRRSVSPW
;
A
#
# COMPACT_ATOMS: atom_id res chain seq x y z
N LEU A 1 15.68 3.82 3.83
CA LEU A 1 14.55 3.16 4.52
C LEU A 1 13.28 3.86 4.09
N LEU A 2 12.28 3.11 3.64
CA LEU A 2 10.93 3.59 3.38
C LEU A 2 10.00 3.03 4.45
N TYR A 3 9.15 3.89 5.01
CA TYR A 3 8.06 3.51 5.91
C TYR A 3 6.74 3.65 5.16
N ILE A 4 5.86 2.67 5.29
CA ILE A 4 4.59 2.60 4.58
C ILE A 4 3.53 2.28 5.62
N ASP A 5 2.51 3.14 5.68
CA ASP A 5 1.31 2.98 6.51
C ASP A 5 0.09 2.97 5.57
N LEU A 6 -0.93 2.15 5.88
CA LEU A 6 -2.13 2.09 5.07
C LEU A 6 -3.21 2.99 5.64
N ASP A 7 -3.43 4.12 4.99
CA ASP A 7 -4.45 5.09 5.41
C ASP A 7 -5.82 4.43 5.65
N ASN A 8 -6.37 4.63 6.85
CA ASN A 8 -7.70 4.15 7.26
C ASN A 8 -7.89 2.62 7.23
N PHE A 9 -6.84 1.80 7.38
CA PHE A 9 -7.00 0.34 7.43
C PHE A 9 -7.97 -0.12 8.54
N LYS A 10 -7.98 0.57 9.68
CA LYS A 10 -8.97 0.30 10.75
C LYS A 10 -10.41 0.42 10.25
N ALA A 11 -10.73 1.40 9.41
CA ALA A 11 -12.07 1.56 8.86
C ALA A 11 -12.46 0.40 7.93
N VAL A 12 -11.49 -0.19 7.23
CA VAL A 12 -11.70 -1.42 6.44
C VAL A 12 -12.06 -2.58 7.35
N ASN A 13 -11.30 -2.80 8.43
CA ASN A 13 -11.61 -3.85 9.41
C ASN A 13 -12.98 -3.64 10.06
N ASP A 14 -13.30 -2.41 10.45
CA ASP A 14 -14.55 -2.09 11.12
C ASP A 14 -15.76 -2.23 10.17
N SER A 15 -15.59 -2.02 8.86
CA SER A 15 -16.67 -2.08 7.86
C SER A 15 -16.86 -3.46 7.22
N PHE A 16 -15.77 -4.20 7.00
CA PHE A 16 -15.75 -5.45 6.23
C PHE A 16 -15.24 -6.66 7.02
N GLY A 17 -14.78 -6.43 8.26
CA GLY A 17 -14.25 -7.48 9.13
C GLY A 17 -12.77 -7.78 8.88
N HIS A 18 -12.16 -8.41 9.89
CA HIS A 18 -10.72 -8.72 9.90
C HIS A 18 -10.29 -9.68 8.78
N VAL A 19 -11.17 -10.57 8.31
CA VAL A 19 -10.83 -11.50 7.21
C VAL A 19 -10.55 -10.72 5.92
N THR A 20 -11.40 -9.74 5.59
CA THR A 20 -11.16 -8.86 4.44
C THR A 20 -9.96 -7.96 4.66
N GLY A 21 -9.74 -7.48 5.89
CA GLY A 21 -8.50 -6.78 6.25
C GLY A 21 -7.24 -7.59 5.97
N ASP A 22 -7.24 -8.87 6.35
CA ASP A 22 -6.12 -9.78 6.08
C ASP A 22 -5.89 -9.99 4.57
N GLU A 23 -6.95 -10.07 3.77
CA GLU A 23 -6.85 -10.14 2.31
C GLU A 23 -6.23 -8.87 1.73
N VAL A 24 -6.64 -7.70 2.21
CA VAL A 24 -6.03 -6.41 1.83
C VAL A 24 -4.55 -6.39 2.18
N LEU A 25 -4.16 -6.81 3.38
CA LEU A 25 -2.75 -6.86 3.80
C LEU A 25 -1.92 -7.81 2.93
N ARG A 26 -2.49 -8.97 2.54
CA ARG A 26 -1.82 -9.92 1.63
C ARG A 26 -1.62 -9.32 0.24
N GLU A 27 -2.63 -8.63 -0.28
CA GLU A 27 -2.57 -7.98 -1.59
C GLU A 27 -1.52 -6.86 -1.61
N ILE A 28 -1.51 -6.00 -0.58
CA ILE A 28 -0.49 -4.97 -0.40
C ILE A 28 0.90 -5.60 -0.35
N ALA A 29 1.08 -6.64 0.47
CA ALA A 29 2.37 -7.32 0.57
C ALA A 29 2.81 -7.94 -0.77
N SER A 30 1.91 -8.50 -1.57
CA SER A 30 2.24 -9.02 -2.91
C SER A 30 2.82 -7.93 -3.80
N ARG A 31 2.18 -6.77 -3.84
CA ARG A 31 2.58 -5.67 -4.73
C ARG A 31 3.85 -4.99 -4.30
N LEU A 32 4.04 -4.84 -2.98
CA LEU A 32 5.31 -4.38 -2.45
C LEU A 32 6.43 -5.34 -2.85
N ARG A 33 6.19 -6.67 -2.82
CA ARG A 33 7.17 -7.66 -3.28
C ARG A 33 7.42 -7.60 -4.78
N GLU A 34 6.39 -7.50 -5.61
CA GLU A 34 6.52 -7.43 -7.07
C GLU A 34 7.33 -6.22 -7.54
N ARG A 35 7.35 -5.16 -6.73
CA ARG A 35 8.05 -3.92 -7.03
C ARG A 35 9.41 -3.79 -6.34
N ALA A 36 9.63 -4.54 -5.26
CA ALA A 36 10.92 -4.63 -4.60
C ALA A 36 11.97 -5.19 -5.56
N ARG A 37 13.16 -4.59 -5.54
CA ARG A 37 14.27 -5.10 -6.34
C ARG A 37 14.88 -6.31 -5.66
N GLU A 38 15.56 -7.14 -6.43
CA GLU A 38 16.37 -8.20 -5.87
C GLU A 38 17.41 -7.62 -4.88
N GLY A 39 17.42 -8.15 -3.66
CA GLY A 39 18.27 -7.68 -2.57
C GLY A 39 17.61 -6.67 -1.63
N ASP A 40 16.51 -6.01 -2.01
CA ASP A 40 15.75 -5.15 -1.09
C ASP A 40 15.07 -5.98 0.00
N LEU A 41 15.05 -5.47 1.24
CA LEU A 41 14.34 -6.12 2.34
C LEU A 41 12.95 -5.50 2.50
N LEU A 42 11.92 -6.31 2.36
CA LEU A 42 10.55 -5.97 2.73
C LEU A 42 10.19 -6.62 4.07
N ALA A 43 9.69 -5.82 5.02
CA ALA A 43 9.22 -6.28 6.32
C ALA A 43 7.82 -5.71 6.61
N ARG A 44 6.99 -6.50 7.32
CA ARG A 44 5.79 -5.99 8.01
C ARG A 44 6.18 -5.76 9.47
N LEU A 45 5.95 -4.54 9.97
CA LEU A 45 6.35 -4.16 11.33
C LEU A 45 5.27 -4.53 12.36
N GLY A 46 4.01 -4.49 11.96
CA GLY A 46 2.84 -4.77 12.79
C GLY A 46 1.60 -4.17 12.12
N GLY A 47 0.39 -4.59 12.51
CA GLY A 47 -0.85 -4.00 11.98
C GLY A 47 -0.85 -3.86 10.46
N ASP A 48 -0.98 -2.63 10.00
CA ASP A 48 -0.95 -2.15 8.61
C ASP A 48 0.38 -1.51 8.18
N GLU A 49 1.40 -1.59 9.02
CA GLU A 49 2.69 -0.92 8.83
C GLU A 49 3.71 -1.84 8.15
N PHE A 50 4.38 -1.31 7.12
CA PHE A 50 5.41 -1.98 6.35
C PHE A 50 6.67 -1.12 6.25
N ALA A 51 7.81 -1.78 6.05
CA ALA A 51 9.10 -1.14 5.83
C ALA A 51 9.84 -1.77 4.66
N ILE A 52 10.53 -0.93 3.89
CA ILE A 52 11.44 -1.36 2.82
C ILE A 52 12.83 -0.79 3.07
N ILE A 53 13.82 -1.67 3.21
CA ILE A 53 15.24 -1.31 3.15
C ILE A 53 15.67 -1.45 1.69
N ALA A 54 15.67 -0.32 0.98
CA ALA A 54 16.17 -0.23 -0.38
C ALA A 54 17.70 -0.03 -0.37
N TYR A 55 18.44 -1.04 -0.82
CA TYR A 55 19.91 -0.97 -0.84
C TYR A 55 20.40 -0.24 -2.09
N GLY A 56 21.55 0.44 -1.98
CA GLY A 56 22.13 1.19 -3.10
C GLY A 56 21.35 2.44 -3.52
N VAL A 57 20.34 2.85 -2.73
CA VAL A 57 19.56 4.06 -2.97
C VAL A 57 20.02 5.16 -2.02
N GLY A 58 20.71 6.16 -2.57
CA GLY A 58 21.10 7.37 -1.83
C GLY A 58 19.92 8.31 -1.57
N ALA A 59 20.15 9.35 -0.77
CA ALA A 59 19.11 10.31 -0.36
C ALA A 59 18.34 10.92 -1.55
N ALA A 60 19.03 11.25 -2.65
CA ALA A 60 18.42 11.81 -3.86
C ALA A 60 17.43 10.83 -4.55
N GLY A 61 17.65 9.52 -4.41
CA GLY A 61 16.79 8.49 -4.99
C GLY A 61 15.63 8.06 -4.09
N ALA A 62 15.65 8.45 -2.80
CA ALA A 62 14.66 7.99 -1.83
C ALA A 62 13.25 8.51 -2.14
N VAL A 63 13.10 9.81 -2.45
CA VAL A 63 11.79 10.40 -2.75
C VAL A 63 11.18 9.86 -4.06
N PRO A 64 11.92 9.79 -5.19
CA PRO A 64 11.40 9.15 -6.41
C PRO A 64 10.99 7.70 -6.19
N LEU A 65 11.76 6.94 -5.40
CA LEU A 65 11.43 5.56 -5.08
C LEU A 65 10.14 5.48 -4.25
N ALA A 66 10.01 6.29 -3.20
CA ALA A 66 8.80 6.34 -2.37
C ALA A 66 7.55 6.66 -3.21
N GLU A 67 7.63 7.66 -4.07
CA GLU A 67 6.54 8.01 -5.00
C GLU A 67 6.20 6.87 -5.95
N SER A 68 7.20 6.11 -6.41
CA SER A 68 6.96 4.96 -7.27
C SER A 68 6.18 3.85 -6.55
N TYR A 69 6.39 3.64 -5.25
CA TYR A 69 5.62 2.69 -4.43
C TYR A 69 4.22 3.23 -4.14
N ARG A 70 4.10 4.51 -3.77
CA ARG A 70 2.80 5.17 -3.53
C ARG A 70 1.87 5.04 -4.74
N ARG A 71 2.39 5.26 -5.95
CA ARG A 71 1.61 5.08 -7.19
C ARG A 71 1.18 3.64 -7.42
N ALA A 72 2.08 2.68 -7.22
CA ALA A 72 1.75 1.27 -7.39
C ALA A 72 0.67 0.77 -6.41
N LEU A 73 0.61 1.35 -5.20
CA LEU A 73 -0.45 1.07 -4.24
C LEU A 73 -1.74 1.84 -4.55
N GLY A 74 -1.63 3.11 -5.00
CA GLY A 74 -2.75 4.01 -5.26
C GLY A 74 -3.52 3.76 -6.55
N ASP A 75 -2.89 3.17 -7.58
CA ASP A 75 -3.52 2.85 -8.88
C ASP A 75 -4.48 1.64 -8.80
N THR A 76 -4.91 1.29 -7.60
CA THR A 76 -5.66 0.09 -7.32
C THR A 76 -7.09 0.40 -6.92
N THR A 77 -8.01 -0.01 -7.77
CA THR A 77 -9.32 -0.47 -7.33
C THR A 77 -9.11 -1.73 -6.49
N ALA A 78 -9.53 -1.71 -5.21
CA ALA A 78 -9.47 -2.85 -4.30
C ALA A 78 -9.77 -4.18 -5.01
N PRO A 79 -9.14 -5.30 -4.63
CA PRO A 79 -9.40 -6.59 -5.27
C PRO A 79 -10.91 -6.80 -5.30
N ALA A 80 -11.42 -7.22 -6.47
CA ALA A 80 -12.82 -7.50 -6.70
C ALA A 80 -13.26 -8.63 -5.76
N ALA A 81 -13.56 -8.28 -4.50
CA ALA A 81 -14.39 -9.09 -3.64
C ALA A 81 -15.69 -9.30 -4.41
N ALA A 82 -15.98 -10.57 -4.66
CA ALA A 82 -17.09 -11.01 -5.49
C ALA A 82 -18.38 -10.23 -5.16
N GLY A 83 -18.85 -9.47 -6.16
CA GLY A 83 -20.24 -9.02 -6.22
C GLY A 83 -20.62 -7.79 -5.40
N ALA A 84 -20.08 -6.61 -5.71
CA ALA A 84 -20.85 -5.37 -5.64
C ALA A 84 -20.27 -4.30 -6.58
N ARG A 85 -21.14 -3.66 -7.36
CA ARG A 85 -20.82 -2.82 -8.51
C ARG A 85 -20.24 -1.46 -8.11
N SER A 86 -19.30 -1.00 -8.94
CA SER A 86 -19.03 0.37 -9.40
C SER A 86 -19.15 1.53 -8.39
N GLY A 87 -18.01 2.14 -8.05
CA GLY A 87 -18.01 3.43 -7.37
C GLY A 87 -16.66 4.04 -6.98
N TRP A 88 -15.52 3.64 -7.56
CA TRP A 88 -14.26 4.36 -7.35
C TRP A 88 -14.21 5.56 -8.29
N GLY A 89 -14.94 6.61 -7.92
CA GLY A 89 -15.11 7.81 -8.73
C GLY A 89 -15.23 9.06 -7.86
N ARG A 90 -14.10 9.80 -7.79
CA ARG A 90 -13.93 11.23 -7.46
C ARG A 90 -14.58 11.79 -6.20
N ARG A 91 -13.74 12.32 -5.32
CA ARG A 91 -13.82 13.60 -4.59
C ARG A 91 -12.56 13.66 -3.72
N SER A 92 -11.76 14.71 -3.64
CA SER A 92 -11.87 16.10 -4.11
C SER A 92 -10.50 16.72 -3.93
N VAL A 93 -10.03 17.45 -4.94
CA VAL A 93 -9.00 18.47 -4.76
C VAL A 93 -9.68 19.63 -4.05
N SER A 94 -9.10 20.14 -2.96
CA SER A 94 -8.99 21.59 -2.73
C SER A 94 -8.17 21.93 -1.48
N PRO A 95 -7.57 23.14 -1.47
CA PRO A 95 -6.33 23.44 -0.77
C PRO A 95 -6.54 24.20 0.54
N TRP A 96 -5.41 24.24 1.28
CA TRP A 96 -5.13 24.82 2.60
C TRP A 96 -5.38 23.86 3.75
#